data_AF-R7HIK9-F1
#
_entry.id   AF-R7HIK9-F1
#
_cell.length_a   1.000
_cell.length_b   1.000
_cell.length_c   1.000
_cell.angle_alpha   90.00
_cell.angle_beta   90.00
_cell.angle_gamma   90.00
#
_symmetry.space_group_name_H-M   'P 1'
#
loop_
_entity.id
_entity.type
_entity.pdbx_description
1 polymer ?
#
loop_
_entity_poly.entity_id
_entity_poly.type
_entity_poly.pdbx_seq_one_letter_code
_entity_poly.pdbx_strand_id
1 'polypeptide(L)'
;MKEFKVRSGNFLKSSNSTSNMMYTILVVLIPFIIFSTYKNGIYPIIKGYGNLYLVFKPLIFASVASLFCIVTEYLYYYIKKDKRSFYKLFSESYAIIPGVFLSLVIPINTPIWLVIIGSIIASLSKVLMGGLGKNKLNPALVGSLFITVIFSSLTGGYLNPYEVDVVSSATPLTNMTASSYLVTYDNLVKPYGSLFNFLFGNIPGAIGETCSLLCIIAFIYLTYKKIIKWRIPTSYIGSVTIISIIICLTKGIGIWFILFNILSGGLLFGAVFMATDPVTTPITRRGQVISGILMGIITMGIRYLTPLPEGVLISILIVNIITIFINKLSVKLYDKKNISNIILIGIILLCIISSFVIGKNIITKPLDDTYEILSKVKDGTTTTYEVKGMGYAGKGSIKLKIIFTNNNISNIEVISSHETYTNMIYSNDYLNKIINNQNNLDNLDTISGCTYTSKYLKEIVEKTKEDYNK
;
A
#
# COMPACT_ATOMS: atom_id res chain seq x y z
N MET A 1 54.54 -28.88 37.19
CA MET A 1 53.66 -28.95 36.01
C MET A 1 53.92 -27.73 35.13
N LYS A 2 54.24 -27.89 33.84
CA LYS A 2 54.26 -26.75 32.90
C LYS A 2 52.81 -26.38 32.57
N GLU A 3 52.41 -25.14 32.82
CA GLU A 3 51.11 -24.63 32.38
C GLU A 3 51.05 -24.64 30.85
N PHE A 4 50.23 -25.53 30.29
CA PHE A 4 49.90 -25.51 28.87
C PHE A 4 48.94 -24.34 28.60
N LYS A 5 49.47 -23.22 28.09
CA LYS A 5 48.63 -22.16 27.54
C LYS A 5 48.03 -22.65 26.22
N VAL A 6 46.74 -22.95 26.23
CA VAL A 6 45.95 -23.18 25.02
C VAL A 6 46.03 -21.91 24.17
N ARG A 7 46.72 -21.98 23.03
CA ARG A 7 46.72 -20.89 22.05
C ARG A 7 45.32 -20.82 21.43
N SER A 8 44.50 -19.89 21.87
CA SER A 8 43.31 -19.51 21.13
C SER A 8 43.77 -18.88 19.81
N GLY A 9 43.32 -19.42 18.69
CA GLY A 9 43.58 -18.80 17.39
C GLY A 9 43.00 -17.39 17.39
N ASN A 10 43.83 -16.38 17.15
CA ASN A 10 43.35 -15.01 16.93
C ASN A 10 42.66 -14.96 15.56
N PHE A 11 41.36 -15.23 15.52
CA PHE A 11 40.57 -14.95 14.33
C PHE A 11 40.67 -13.46 14.03
N LEU A 12 41.05 -13.10 12.81
CA LEU A 12 41.07 -11.71 12.33
C LEU A 12 39.69 -11.11 12.57
N LYS A 13 39.59 -10.16 13.51
CA LYS A 13 38.33 -9.46 13.78
C LYS A 13 38.02 -8.59 12.57
N SER A 14 36.83 -8.77 11.99
CA SER A 14 36.37 -7.86 10.94
C SER A 14 36.27 -6.44 11.48
N SER A 15 36.64 -5.46 10.67
CA SER A 15 36.47 -4.03 11.00
C SER A 15 35.00 -3.64 11.19
N ASN A 16 34.09 -4.36 10.51
CA ASN A 16 32.65 -4.22 10.72
C ASN A 16 32.19 -5.09 11.89
N SER A 17 32.09 -4.47 13.07
CA SER A 17 31.40 -5.05 14.22
C SER A 17 29.88 -4.85 14.08
N THR A 18 29.11 -5.70 14.76
CA THR A 18 27.64 -5.55 14.87
C THR A 18 27.26 -4.18 15.43
N SER A 19 28.06 -3.66 16.36
CA SER A 19 27.88 -2.33 16.94
C SER A 19 28.01 -1.22 15.91
N ASN A 20 29.07 -1.25 15.08
CA ASN A 20 29.25 -0.27 14.02
C ASN A 20 28.11 -0.31 13.00
N MET A 21 27.61 -1.50 12.66
CA MET A 21 26.46 -1.65 11.76
C MET A 21 25.20 -1.01 12.35
N MET A 22 24.87 -1.30 13.61
CA MET A 22 23.67 -0.80 14.28
C MET A 22 23.73 0.72 14.50
N TYR A 23 24.88 1.27 14.91
CA TYR A 23 25.05 2.72 15.00
C TYR A 23 24.93 3.40 13.64
N THR A 24 25.51 2.81 12.59
CA THR A 24 25.39 3.39 11.24
C THR A 24 23.93 3.42 10.79
N ILE A 25 23.15 2.37 11.08
CA ILE A 25 21.71 2.37 10.79
C ILE A 25 21.00 3.51 11.53
N LEU A 26 21.23 3.67 12.84
CA LEU A 26 20.62 4.75 13.61
C LEU A 26 20.98 6.14 13.05
N VAL A 27 22.23 6.36 12.67
CA VAL A 27 22.68 7.63 12.06
C VAL A 27 21.95 7.89 10.73
N VAL A 28 21.75 6.86 9.91
CA VAL A 28 21.04 6.97 8.63
C VAL A 28 19.54 7.27 8.81
N LEU A 29 18.95 6.95 9.97
CA LEU A 29 17.55 7.28 10.27
C LEU A 29 17.34 8.73 10.71
N ILE A 30 18.39 9.43 11.17
CA ILE A 30 18.28 10.83 11.63
C ILE A 30 17.74 11.76 10.52
N PRO A 31 18.24 11.72 9.27
CA PRO A 31 17.69 12.52 8.17
C PRO A 31 16.18 12.33 7.95
N PHE A 32 15.64 11.12 8.16
CA PHE A 32 14.20 10.86 8.02
C PHE A 32 13.39 11.56 9.10
N ILE A 33 13.87 11.52 10.35
CA ILE A 33 13.21 12.20 11.47
C ILE A 33 13.27 13.73 11.26
N ILE A 34 14.41 14.26 10.80
CA ILE A 34 14.55 15.68 10.48
C ILE A 34 13.60 16.09 9.35
N PHE A 35 13.57 15.33 8.25
CA PHE A 35 12.68 15.61 7.13
C PHE A 35 11.21 15.58 7.54
N SER A 36 10.80 14.59 8.32
CA SER A 36 9.42 14.50 8.82
C SER A 36 9.08 15.63 9.79
N THR A 37 10.03 16.06 10.63
CA THR A 37 9.88 17.24 11.51
C THR A 37 9.65 18.51 10.70
N TYR A 38 10.38 18.67 9.60
CA TYR A 38 10.14 19.77 8.65
C TYR A 38 8.76 19.65 8.00
N LYS A 39 8.46 18.50 7.37
CA LYS A 39 7.26 18.28 6.57
C LYS A 39 5.96 18.33 7.37
N ASN A 40 5.91 17.65 8.52
CA ASN A 40 4.69 17.51 9.32
C ASN A 40 4.58 18.54 10.45
N GLY A 41 5.65 19.29 10.69
CA GLY A 41 5.78 20.21 11.81
C GLY A 41 5.99 21.65 11.38
N ILE A 42 7.18 21.96 10.88
CA ILE A 42 7.58 23.32 10.51
C ILE A 42 6.74 23.85 9.34
N TYR A 43 6.55 23.06 8.29
CA TYR A 43 5.83 23.48 7.09
C TYR A 43 4.36 23.83 7.35
N PRO A 44 3.56 23.01 8.08
CA PRO A 44 2.20 23.39 8.48
C PRO A 44 2.14 24.66 9.33
N ILE A 45 3.13 24.90 10.22
CA ILE A 45 3.17 26.13 11.03
C ILE A 45 3.41 27.36 10.17
N ILE A 46 4.34 27.30 9.21
CA ILE A 46 4.58 28.41 8.27
C ILE A 46 3.29 28.74 7.48
N LYS A 47 2.45 27.73 7.23
CA LYS A 47 1.15 27.89 6.57
C LYS A 47 0.00 28.30 7.51
N GLY A 48 0.24 28.41 8.81
CA GLY A 48 -0.75 28.83 9.82
C GLY A 48 -1.55 27.70 10.48
N TYR A 49 -1.23 26.43 10.23
CA TYR A 49 -2.02 25.25 10.63
C TYR A 49 -1.41 24.45 11.79
N GLY A 50 -0.63 25.06 12.70
CA GLY A 50 0.10 24.24 13.69
C GLY A 50 0.40 24.87 15.04
N ASN A 51 0.84 23.99 15.95
CA ASN A 51 1.30 24.28 17.30
C ASN A 51 2.73 23.73 17.46
N LEU A 52 3.54 24.30 18.35
CA LEU A 52 4.90 23.88 18.65
C LEU A 52 5.00 22.36 18.93
N TYR A 53 3.98 21.79 19.56
CA TYR A 53 3.88 20.35 19.81
C TYR A 53 3.93 19.50 18.53
N LEU A 54 3.29 19.94 17.45
CA LEU A 54 3.30 19.22 16.17
C LEU A 54 4.68 19.19 15.53
N VAL A 55 5.51 20.21 15.76
CA VAL A 55 6.91 20.24 15.30
C VAL A 55 7.69 19.10 15.89
N PHE A 56 7.68 18.99 17.21
CA PHE A 56 8.49 17.99 17.90
C PHE A 56 7.85 16.60 17.90
N LYS A 57 6.65 16.43 17.33
CA LYS A 57 5.91 15.17 17.38
C LYS A 57 6.69 13.96 16.82
N PRO A 58 7.34 14.04 15.64
CA PRO A 58 8.19 12.93 15.15
C PRO A 58 9.33 12.57 16.11
N LEU A 59 9.97 13.58 16.70
CA LEU A 59 11.05 13.41 17.67
C LEU A 59 10.54 12.79 18.98
N ILE A 60 9.38 13.24 19.46
CA ILE A 60 8.69 12.72 20.65
C ILE A 60 8.35 11.25 20.42
N PHE A 61 7.81 10.88 19.26
CA PHE A 61 7.49 9.48 18.94
C PHE A 61 8.73 8.60 18.98
N ALA A 62 9.81 9.00 18.30
CA ALA A 62 11.06 8.26 18.29
C ALA A 62 11.64 8.12 19.70
N SER A 63 11.62 9.20 20.49
CA SER A 63 12.17 9.22 21.85
C SER A 63 11.35 8.38 22.83
N VAL A 64 10.02 8.54 22.84
CA VAL A 64 9.10 7.79 23.71
C VAL A 64 9.14 6.30 23.38
N ALA A 65 9.03 5.93 22.10
CA ALA A 65 9.10 4.53 21.69
C ALA A 65 10.44 3.89 22.08
N SER A 66 11.55 4.60 21.88
CA SER A 66 12.88 4.14 22.27
C SER A 66 13.01 3.94 23.77
N LEU A 67 12.54 4.90 24.57
CA LEU A 67 12.58 4.85 26.03
C LEU A 67 11.81 3.64 26.55
N PHE A 68 10.59 3.41 26.07
CA PHE A 68 9.77 2.29 26.53
C PHE A 68 10.30 0.93 26.06
N CYS A 69 10.96 0.85 24.90
CA CYS A 69 11.68 -0.38 24.54
C CYS A 69 12.83 -0.69 25.50
N ILE A 70 13.64 0.31 25.89
CA ILE A 70 14.70 0.16 26.91
C ILE A 70 14.10 -0.30 28.23
N VAL A 71 13.05 0.38 28.71
CA VAL A 71 12.40 0.07 30.00
C VAL A 71 11.87 -1.36 30.00
N THR A 72 11.19 -1.76 28.93
CA THR A 72 10.64 -3.13 28.80
C THR A 72 11.74 -4.18 28.82
N GLU A 73 12.83 -3.94 28.09
CA GLU A 73 13.95 -4.88 28.03
C GLU A 73 14.72 -4.95 29.36
N TYR A 74 14.90 -3.81 30.04
CA TYR A 74 15.46 -3.73 31.37
C TYR A 74 14.64 -4.54 32.38
N LEU A 75 13.32 -4.32 32.41
CA LEU A 75 12.40 -5.05 33.30
C LEU A 75 12.44 -6.56 33.03
N TYR A 76 12.48 -6.97 31.76
CA TYR A 76 12.58 -8.39 31.40
C TYR A 76 13.85 -9.05 31.97
N TYR A 77 15.02 -8.43 31.79
CA TYR A 77 16.27 -8.98 32.30
C TYR A 77 16.36 -8.93 33.83
N TYR A 78 15.79 -7.88 34.44
CA TYR A 78 15.65 -7.79 35.89
C TYR A 78 14.83 -8.97 36.45
N ILE A 79 13.69 -9.29 35.83
CA ILE A 79 12.84 -10.45 36.21
C ILE A 79 13.59 -11.78 36.02
N LYS A 80 14.37 -11.91 34.94
CA LYS A 80 15.24 -13.06 34.69
C LYS A 80 16.42 -13.19 35.66
N LYS A 81 16.58 -12.26 36.60
CA LYS A 81 17.74 -12.13 37.51
C LYS A 81 19.07 -11.99 36.78
N ASP A 82 19.05 -11.58 35.51
CA ASP A 82 20.22 -11.22 34.71
C ASP A 82 20.40 -9.69 34.84
N LYS A 83 21.29 -9.25 35.74
CA LYS A 83 21.51 -7.83 36.03
C LYS A 83 22.34 -7.16 34.92
N ARG A 84 21.74 -7.00 33.74
CA ARG A 84 22.35 -6.21 32.66
C ARG A 84 22.29 -4.72 33.02
N SER A 85 23.43 -4.05 32.91
CA SER A 85 23.47 -2.59 33.06
C SER A 85 22.78 -1.89 31.88
N PHE A 86 22.33 -0.65 32.08
CA PHE A 86 21.78 0.18 31.00
C PHE A 86 22.74 0.31 29.80
N TYR A 87 24.05 0.38 30.08
CA TYR A 87 25.07 0.39 29.03
C TYR A 87 24.99 -0.85 28.14
N LYS A 88 24.90 -2.06 28.73
CA LYS A 88 24.80 -3.31 27.95
C LYS A 88 23.50 -3.40 27.14
N LEU A 89 22.40 -2.85 27.63
CA LEU A 89 21.14 -2.78 26.87
C LEU A 89 21.28 -1.95 25.60
N PHE A 90 22.03 -0.85 25.68
CA PHE A 90 22.30 0.03 24.54
C PHE A 90 23.36 -0.55 23.59
N SER A 91 24.49 -1.04 24.14
CA SER A 91 25.65 -1.44 23.35
C SER A 91 25.61 -2.87 22.83
N GLU A 92 24.91 -3.78 23.53
CA GLU A 92 24.90 -5.21 23.18
C GLU A 92 23.54 -5.66 22.66
N SER A 93 22.44 -5.20 23.28
CA SER A 93 21.10 -5.58 22.81
C SER A 93 20.49 -4.63 21.81
N TYR A 94 20.92 -3.37 21.77
CA TYR A 94 20.34 -2.31 20.94
C TYR A 94 18.83 -2.16 21.17
N ALA A 95 18.44 -2.01 22.45
CA ALA A 95 17.03 -1.91 22.88
C ALA A 95 16.26 -0.75 22.21
N ILE A 96 16.95 0.29 21.76
CA ILE A 96 16.35 1.48 21.12
C ILE A 96 15.80 1.19 19.72
N ILE A 97 16.45 0.30 18.97
CA ILE A 97 16.21 0.13 17.54
C ILE A 97 14.73 -0.23 17.22
N PRO A 98 14.09 -1.19 17.93
CA PRO A 98 12.68 -1.47 17.70
C PRO A 98 11.77 -0.24 17.88
N GLY A 99 12.07 0.61 18.88
CA GLY A 99 11.28 1.81 19.16
C GLY A 99 11.43 2.87 18.08
N VAL A 100 12.66 3.13 17.62
CA VAL A 100 12.90 4.06 16.49
C VAL A 100 12.19 3.56 15.24
N PHE A 101 12.37 2.30 14.85
CA PHE A 101 11.70 1.78 13.66
C PHE A 101 10.18 1.78 13.76
N LEU A 102 9.63 1.46 14.93
CA LEU A 102 8.19 1.55 15.18
C LEU A 102 7.72 2.98 14.92
N SER A 103 8.38 3.98 15.50
CA SER A 103 8.01 5.39 15.33
C SER A 103 8.00 5.83 13.85
N LEU A 104 8.86 5.25 13.02
CA LEU A 104 8.98 5.60 11.61
C LEU A 104 7.86 5.01 10.73
N VAL A 105 7.21 3.93 11.15
CA VAL A 105 6.20 3.23 10.33
C VAL A 105 4.77 3.57 10.74
N ILE A 106 4.57 3.99 11.98
CA ILE A 106 3.22 4.26 12.48
C ILE A 106 2.68 5.61 11.98
N PRO A 107 1.35 5.77 11.91
CA PRO A 107 0.75 7.05 11.56
C PRO A 107 1.15 8.15 12.55
N ILE A 108 1.44 9.35 12.02
CA ILE A 108 1.87 10.47 12.85
C ILE A 108 0.77 10.96 13.81
N ASN A 109 -0.51 10.69 13.56
CA ASN A 109 -1.60 11.05 14.46
C ASN A 109 -1.96 9.97 15.49
N THR A 110 -1.16 8.91 15.59
CA THR A 110 -1.35 7.90 16.63
C THR A 110 -1.22 8.52 18.04
N PRO A 111 -2.17 8.30 18.96
CA PRO A 111 -2.03 8.71 20.35
C PRO A 111 -0.75 8.18 21.00
N ILE A 112 -0.07 8.99 21.81
CA ILE A 112 1.23 8.62 22.41
C ILE A 112 1.13 7.34 23.26
N TRP A 113 0.01 7.14 23.97
CA TRP A 113 -0.20 5.93 24.77
C TRP A 113 -0.22 4.66 23.91
N LEU A 114 -0.70 4.71 22.66
CA LEU A 114 -0.63 3.59 21.72
C LEU A 114 0.80 3.36 21.23
N VAL A 115 1.58 4.43 21.03
CA VAL A 115 3.02 4.31 20.72
C VAL A 115 3.74 3.58 21.86
N ILE A 116 3.41 3.91 23.11
CA ILE A 116 3.94 3.23 24.30
C ILE A 116 3.59 1.74 24.27
N ILE A 117 2.32 1.38 24.11
CA ILE A 117 1.90 -0.03 24.05
C ILE A 117 2.59 -0.77 22.89
N GLY A 118 2.63 -0.17 21.70
CA GLY A 118 3.31 -0.74 20.54
C GLY A 118 4.79 -0.98 20.79
N SER A 119 5.47 -0.06 21.49
CA SER A 119 6.89 -0.18 21.83
C SER A 119 7.17 -1.28 22.86
N ILE A 120 6.25 -1.48 23.82
CA ILE A 120 6.31 -2.59 24.79
C ILE A 120 6.19 -3.91 24.03
N ILE A 121 5.18 -4.06 23.16
CA ILE A 121 4.98 -5.28 22.35
C ILE A 121 6.16 -5.53 21.41
N ALA A 122 6.70 -4.48 20.79
CA ALA A 122 7.89 -4.58 19.95
C ALA A 122 9.08 -5.15 20.75
N SER A 123 9.42 -4.55 21.89
CA SER A 123 10.51 -5.04 22.74
C SER A 123 10.25 -6.45 23.27
N LEU A 124 9.02 -6.73 23.71
CA LEU A 124 8.63 -8.04 24.26
C LEU A 124 8.81 -9.16 23.22
N SER A 125 8.42 -8.91 21.97
CA SER A 125 8.59 -9.88 20.87
C SER A 125 10.06 -10.26 20.64
N LYS A 126 11.00 -9.33 20.85
CA LYS A 126 12.44 -9.57 20.75
C LYS A 126 12.96 -10.38 21.94
N VAL A 127 12.66 -9.96 23.17
CA VAL A 127 13.25 -10.55 24.38
C VAL A 127 12.70 -11.93 24.70
N LEU A 128 11.41 -12.18 24.44
CA LEU A 128 10.79 -13.50 24.63
C LEU A 128 11.42 -14.57 23.72
N MET A 129 11.93 -14.17 22.56
CA MET A 129 12.63 -15.06 21.63
C MET A 129 14.10 -15.29 21.99
N GLY A 130 14.60 -14.68 23.07
CA GLY A 130 15.97 -14.83 23.56
C GLY A 130 16.88 -13.64 23.28
N GLY A 131 16.34 -12.50 22.82
CA GLY A 131 17.07 -11.25 22.63
C GLY A 131 17.66 -11.07 21.23
N LEU A 132 18.63 -10.16 21.11
CA LEU A 132 19.26 -9.84 19.82
C LEU A 132 19.90 -11.08 19.17
N GLY A 133 19.63 -11.27 17.87
CA GLY A 133 20.19 -12.39 17.09
C GLY A 133 19.38 -13.68 17.17
N LYS A 134 18.30 -13.70 17.97
CA LYS A 134 17.37 -14.84 18.09
C LYS A 134 15.93 -14.50 17.73
N ASN A 135 15.65 -13.25 17.37
CA ASN A 135 14.33 -12.82 16.96
C ASN A 135 13.93 -13.45 15.61
N LYS A 136 12.81 -14.19 15.57
CA LYS A 136 12.29 -14.78 14.32
C LYS A 136 11.47 -13.78 13.50
N LEU A 137 10.95 -12.74 14.15
CA LEU A 137 10.18 -11.67 13.52
C LEU A 137 10.88 -10.33 13.74
N ASN A 138 10.65 -9.39 12.83
CA ASN A 138 11.11 -8.02 12.99
C ASN A 138 10.32 -7.38 14.16
N PRO A 139 10.98 -7.03 15.28
CA PRO A 139 10.28 -6.62 16.50
C PRO A 139 9.45 -5.33 16.33
N ALA A 140 9.96 -4.35 15.58
CA ALA A 140 9.26 -3.09 15.32
C ALA A 140 7.95 -3.33 14.55
N LEU A 141 8.01 -4.20 13.53
CA LEU A 141 6.83 -4.55 12.75
C LEU A 141 5.80 -5.34 13.56
N VAL A 142 6.21 -6.16 14.52
CA VAL A 142 5.27 -6.86 15.44
C VAL A 142 4.51 -5.84 16.30
N GLY A 143 5.22 -4.86 16.87
CA GLY A 143 4.57 -3.78 17.63
C GLY A 143 3.63 -2.95 16.75
N SER A 144 4.05 -2.65 15.51
CA SER A 144 3.23 -1.92 14.55
C SER A 144 2.00 -2.71 14.13
N LEU A 145 2.12 -4.00 13.85
CA LEU A 145 0.99 -4.88 13.50
C LEU A 145 -0.04 -4.89 14.63
N PHE A 146 0.43 -5.03 15.87
CA PHE A 146 -0.42 -5.09 17.06
C PHE A 146 -1.31 -3.85 17.15
N ILE A 147 -0.74 -2.65 17.04
CA ILE A 147 -1.52 -1.41 17.12
C ILE A 147 -2.44 -1.24 15.90
N THR A 148 -1.97 -1.53 14.68
CA THR A 148 -2.76 -1.31 13.46
C THR A 148 -3.92 -2.29 13.32
N VAL A 149 -3.81 -3.49 13.90
CA VAL A 149 -4.86 -4.51 13.82
C VAL A 149 -5.82 -4.42 15.00
N ILE A 150 -5.30 -4.34 16.23
CA ILE A 150 -6.14 -4.38 17.44
C ILE A 150 -6.77 -3.01 17.72
N PHE A 151 -6.02 -1.93 17.49
CA PHE A 151 -6.45 -0.57 17.77
C PHE A 151 -6.72 0.22 16.47
N SER A 152 -7.18 -0.45 15.42
CA SER A 152 -7.35 0.12 14.07
C SER A 152 -8.22 1.38 14.03
N SER A 153 -9.25 1.48 14.88
CA SER A 153 -10.12 2.66 15.01
C SER A 153 -9.46 3.83 15.76
N LEU A 154 -8.42 3.56 16.54
CA LEU A 154 -7.72 4.53 17.39
C LEU A 154 -6.33 4.89 16.84
N THR A 155 -5.79 4.10 15.90
CA THR A 155 -4.62 4.47 15.11
C THR A 155 -5.02 5.62 14.20
N GLY A 156 -4.66 6.85 14.61
CA GLY A 156 -4.99 8.06 13.88
C GLY A 156 -4.45 8.05 12.44
N GLY A 157 -4.86 9.05 11.65
CA GLY A 157 -4.44 9.16 10.24
C GLY A 157 -2.98 9.58 10.02
N TYR A 158 -2.59 9.59 8.76
CA TYR A 158 -1.25 10.02 8.30
C TYR A 158 -1.18 11.49 7.89
N LEU A 159 -2.32 12.15 7.68
CA LEU A 159 -2.36 13.53 7.20
C LEU A 159 -2.01 14.52 8.31
N ASN A 160 -1.20 15.53 7.99
CA ASN A 160 -1.01 16.68 8.87
C ASN A 160 -2.17 17.70 8.71
N PRO A 161 -2.32 18.69 9.62
CA PRO A 161 -3.45 19.61 9.58
C PRO A 161 -3.58 20.43 8.28
N TYR A 162 -2.46 20.78 7.65
CA TYR A 162 -2.45 21.49 6.37
C TYR A 162 -2.93 20.57 5.22
N GLU A 163 -2.45 19.32 5.20
CA GLU A 163 -2.84 18.33 4.18
C GLU A 163 -4.32 17.95 4.27
N VAL A 164 -4.90 17.95 5.49
CA VAL A 164 -6.34 17.71 5.69
C VAL A 164 -7.17 18.73 4.93
N ASP A 165 -6.81 20.01 5.00
CA ASP A 165 -7.56 21.10 4.37
C ASP A 165 -7.29 21.16 2.86
N VAL A 166 -6.02 21.08 2.44
CA VAL A 166 -5.62 21.31 1.05
C VAL A 166 -5.91 20.13 0.13
N VAL A 167 -5.72 18.89 0.62
CA VAL A 167 -5.84 17.70 -0.23
C VAL A 167 -7.24 17.09 -0.13
N SER A 168 -7.97 17.31 0.99
CA SER A 168 -9.34 16.81 1.25
C SER A 168 -9.58 15.32 0.89
N SER A 169 -8.49 14.57 0.71
CA SER A 169 -8.46 13.19 0.21
C SER A 169 -7.68 12.35 1.20
N ALA A 170 -7.84 11.03 1.12
CA ALA A 170 -7.09 10.09 1.94
C ALA A 170 -5.59 10.07 1.52
N THR A 171 -4.77 9.17 2.06
CA THR A 171 -3.42 8.92 1.49
C THR A 171 -3.53 8.30 0.09
N PRO A 172 -2.48 8.35 -0.76
CA PRO A 172 -2.58 7.84 -2.13
C PRO A 172 -3.06 6.38 -2.24
N LEU A 173 -2.62 5.49 -1.33
CA LEU A 173 -3.07 4.08 -1.34
C LEU A 173 -4.46 3.91 -0.72
N THR A 174 -4.81 4.68 0.32
CA THR A 174 -6.17 4.63 0.89
C THR A 174 -7.20 5.21 -0.08
N ASN A 175 -6.82 6.19 -0.90
CA ASN A 175 -7.67 6.74 -1.95
C ASN A 175 -7.96 5.70 -3.04
N MET A 176 -6.98 4.85 -3.36
CA MET A 176 -7.18 3.71 -4.27
C MET A 176 -8.25 2.74 -3.74
N THR A 177 -8.18 2.38 -2.46
CA THR A 177 -9.20 1.50 -1.85
C THR A 177 -10.57 2.18 -1.72
N ALA A 178 -10.59 3.48 -1.42
CA ALA A 178 -11.83 4.26 -1.28
C ALA A 178 -12.57 4.46 -2.61
N SER A 179 -11.83 4.51 -3.71
CA SER A 179 -12.36 4.63 -5.08
C SER A 179 -12.64 3.28 -5.75
N SER A 180 -12.82 2.21 -4.97
CA SER A 180 -13.10 0.86 -5.48
C SER A 180 -12.06 0.37 -6.49
N TYR A 181 -10.78 0.69 -6.26
CA TYR A 181 -9.65 0.35 -7.15
C TYR A 181 -9.72 0.99 -8.54
N LEU A 182 -10.29 2.19 -8.62
CA LEU A 182 -10.21 3.04 -9.81
C LEU A 182 -8.80 3.63 -9.98
N VAL A 183 -8.03 3.02 -10.86
CA VAL A 183 -6.64 3.38 -11.12
C VAL A 183 -6.57 4.33 -12.31
N THR A 184 -6.69 5.63 -12.02
CA THR A 184 -6.45 6.72 -12.98
C THR A 184 -5.44 7.72 -12.44
N TYR A 185 -4.77 8.44 -13.33
CA TYR A 185 -3.75 9.43 -12.93
C TYR A 185 -4.38 10.58 -12.13
N ASP A 186 -5.56 11.04 -12.56
CA ASP A 186 -6.30 12.12 -11.90
C ASP A 186 -6.77 11.75 -10.48
N ASN A 187 -6.91 10.46 -10.18
CA ASN A 187 -7.34 9.99 -8.86
C ASN A 187 -6.14 9.68 -7.94
N LEU A 188 -5.08 9.06 -8.46
CA LEU A 188 -4.00 8.54 -7.61
C LEU A 188 -2.77 9.45 -7.51
N VAL A 189 -2.52 10.30 -8.51
CA VAL A 189 -1.29 11.12 -8.58
C VAL A 189 -1.58 12.61 -8.53
N LYS A 190 -2.51 13.08 -9.36
CA LYS A 190 -2.82 14.51 -9.52
C LYS A 190 -3.27 15.21 -8.22
N PRO A 191 -4.06 14.59 -7.31
CA PRO A 191 -4.45 15.25 -6.05
C PRO A 191 -3.26 15.56 -5.15
N TYR A 192 -2.16 14.83 -5.33
CA TYR A 192 -0.91 15.00 -4.60
C TYR A 192 0.15 15.74 -5.45
N GLY A 193 -0.27 16.36 -6.56
CA GLY A 193 0.57 17.08 -7.51
C GLY A 193 1.12 16.18 -8.60
N SER A 194 2.35 15.69 -8.44
CA SER A 194 3.05 14.89 -9.48
C SER A 194 3.90 13.79 -8.87
N LEU A 195 4.41 12.87 -9.69
CA LEU A 195 5.35 11.83 -9.25
C LEU A 195 6.62 12.41 -8.61
N PHE A 196 7.01 13.64 -8.94
CA PHE A 196 8.12 14.31 -8.26
C PHE A 196 7.81 14.59 -6.78
N ASN A 197 6.55 14.88 -6.44
CA ASN A 197 6.16 15.04 -5.04
C ASN A 197 6.27 13.73 -4.26
N PHE A 198 6.02 12.58 -4.90
CA PHE A 198 6.27 11.27 -4.28
C PHE A 198 7.77 11.02 -4.06
N LEU A 199 8.63 11.48 -4.97
CA LEU A 199 10.08 11.33 -4.84
C LEU A 199 10.65 12.20 -3.71
N PHE A 200 10.28 13.49 -3.67
CA PHE A 200 10.75 14.44 -2.67
C PHE A 200 10.04 14.32 -1.32
N GLY A 201 8.84 13.73 -1.30
CA GLY A 201 8.09 13.40 -0.10
C GLY A 201 7.09 14.43 0.37
N ASN A 202 6.52 15.19 -0.56
CA ASN A 202 5.40 16.10 -0.33
C ASN A 202 4.05 15.36 -0.42
N ILE A 203 3.99 14.15 0.12
CA ILE A 203 2.79 13.30 0.15
C ILE A 203 2.46 12.88 1.58
N PRO A 204 1.17 12.75 1.96
CA PRO A 204 0.79 12.25 3.28
C PRO A 204 1.22 10.78 3.42
N GLY A 205 1.81 10.41 4.56
CA GLY A 205 2.36 9.08 4.79
C GLY A 205 3.07 8.95 6.14
N ALA A 206 3.57 7.75 6.45
CA ALA A 206 4.34 7.50 7.68
C ALA A 206 5.65 8.30 7.72
N ILE A 207 6.22 8.50 8.92
CA ILE A 207 7.43 9.32 9.12
C ILE A 207 8.60 8.84 8.23
N GLY A 208 8.80 7.53 8.10
CA GLY A 208 9.84 6.92 7.26
C GLY A 208 9.45 6.73 5.78
N GLU A 209 8.15 6.78 5.46
CA GLU A 209 7.63 6.60 4.09
C GLU A 209 7.76 7.87 3.25
N THR A 210 7.56 9.04 3.87
CA THR A 210 7.37 10.30 3.14
C THR A 210 8.42 10.55 2.07
N CYS A 211 9.73 10.48 2.39
CA CYS A 211 10.79 10.78 1.42
C CYS A 211 11.39 9.54 0.76
N SER A 212 10.93 9.22 -0.44
CA SER A 212 11.50 8.14 -1.26
C SER A 212 12.96 8.39 -1.65
N LEU A 213 13.35 9.64 -1.90
CA LEU A 213 14.74 9.99 -2.25
C LEU A 213 15.72 9.64 -1.12
N LEU A 214 15.37 9.92 0.13
CA LEU A 214 16.18 9.53 1.29
C LEU A 214 16.32 8.01 1.40
N CYS A 215 15.26 7.24 1.09
CA CYS A 215 15.35 5.78 1.05
C CYS A 215 16.35 5.29 0.01
N ILE A 216 16.38 5.89 -1.18
CA ILE A 216 17.31 5.53 -2.27
C ILE A 216 18.75 5.88 -1.88
N ILE A 217 18.99 7.07 -1.33
CA ILE A 217 20.31 7.49 -0.86
C ILE A 217 20.80 6.56 0.26
N ALA A 218 19.93 6.24 1.22
CA ALA A 218 20.23 5.30 2.30
C ALA A 218 20.56 3.90 1.76
N PHE A 219 19.81 3.41 0.77
CA PHE A 219 20.07 2.12 0.12
C PHE A 219 21.47 2.07 -0.51
N ILE A 220 21.85 3.10 -1.28
CA ILE A 220 23.16 3.19 -1.93
C ILE A 220 24.26 3.21 -0.86
N TYR A 221 24.11 4.06 0.16
CA TYR A 221 25.10 4.20 1.23
C TYR A 221 25.29 2.92 2.05
N LEU A 222 24.19 2.31 2.51
CA LEU A 222 24.24 1.09 3.33
C LEU A 222 24.75 -0.13 2.53
N THR A 223 24.44 -0.19 1.23
CA THR A 223 24.96 -1.22 0.33
C THR A 223 26.46 -1.03 0.09
N TYR A 224 26.91 0.21 -0.14
CA TYR A 224 28.32 0.53 -0.31
C TYR A 224 29.15 0.17 0.94
N LYS A 225 28.63 0.47 2.13
CA LYS A 225 29.23 0.08 3.42
C LYS A 225 29.12 -1.43 3.72
N LYS A 226 28.47 -2.21 2.86
CA LYS A 226 28.22 -3.66 3.01
C LYS A 226 27.49 -4.01 4.32
N ILE A 227 26.63 -3.10 4.80
CA ILE A 227 25.82 -3.31 6.01
C ILE A 227 24.59 -4.14 5.64
N ILE A 228 23.93 -3.79 4.53
CA ILE A 228 22.78 -4.51 4.00
C ILE A 228 23.15 -5.29 2.75
N LYS A 229 22.42 -6.38 2.49
CA LYS A 229 22.57 -7.19 1.27
C LYS A 229 21.60 -6.67 0.20
N TRP A 230 22.14 -6.15 -0.90
CA TRP A 230 21.35 -5.56 -1.98
C TRP A 230 20.30 -6.50 -2.62
N ARG A 231 20.52 -7.82 -2.53
CA ARG A 231 19.70 -8.84 -3.20
C ARG A 231 18.22 -8.79 -2.82
N ILE A 232 17.90 -8.55 -1.54
CA ILE A 232 16.51 -8.57 -1.03
C ILE A 232 15.78 -7.30 -1.46
N PRO A 233 16.31 -6.07 -1.23
CA PRO A 233 15.65 -4.86 -1.71
C PRO A 233 15.42 -4.90 -3.23
N THR A 234 16.42 -5.35 -4.00
CA THR A 234 16.28 -5.40 -5.47
C THR A 234 15.29 -6.46 -5.95
N SER A 235 15.23 -7.64 -5.32
CA SER A 235 14.24 -8.66 -5.72
C SER A 235 12.84 -8.29 -5.27
N TYR A 236 12.71 -7.60 -4.13
CA TYR A 236 11.43 -7.10 -3.63
C TYR A 236 10.86 -5.98 -4.51
N ILE A 237 11.65 -4.93 -4.78
CA ILE A 237 11.23 -3.84 -5.69
C ILE A 237 11.04 -4.39 -7.12
N GLY A 238 11.93 -5.27 -7.57
CA GLY A 238 11.86 -5.88 -8.91
C GLY A 238 10.59 -6.69 -9.13
N SER A 239 10.15 -7.49 -8.15
CA SER A 239 8.90 -8.25 -8.26
C SER A 239 7.66 -7.34 -8.30
N VAL A 240 7.61 -6.29 -7.48
CA VAL A 240 6.54 -5.27 -7.56
C VAL A 240 6.53 -4.56 -8.91
N THR A 241 7.72 -4.25 -9.45
CA THR A 241 7.87 -3.63 -10.78
C THR A 241 7.34 -4.54 -11.89
N ILE A 242 7.71 -5.84 -11.87
CA ILE A 242 7.24 -6.82 -12.86
C ILE A 242 5.72 -6.98 -12.81
N ILE A 243 5.15 -7.12 -11.62
CA ILE A 243 3.68 -7.22 -11.45
C ILE A 243 3.00 -5.96 -11.99
N SER A 244 3.54 -4.78 -11.67
CA SER A 244 2.98 -3.50 -12.13
C SER A 244 3.07 -3.33 -13.65
N ILE A 245 4.16 -3.77 -14.29
CA ILE A 245 4.34 -3.76 -15.74
C ILE A 245 3.27 -4.63 -16.42
N ILE A 246 3.07 -5.85 -15.94
CA ILE A 246 2.08 -6.76 -16.54
C ILE A 246 0.67 -6.20 -16.40
N ILE A 247 0.36 -5.57 -15.27
CA ILE A 247 -0.92 -4.85 -15.08
C ILE A 247 -1.05 -3.68 -16.06
N CYS A 248 0.00 -2.88 -16.26
CA CYS A 248 -0.01 -1.78 -17.23
C CYS A 248 -0.32 -2.28 -18.65
N LEU A 249 0.34 -3.36 -19.07
CA LEU A 249 0.15 -3.95 -20.40
C LEU A 249 -1.25 -4.56 -20.59
N THR A 250 -1.77 -5.24 -19.58
CA THR A 250 -3.08 -5.92 -19.66
C THR A 250 -4.26 -4.97 -19.58
N LYS A 251 -4.13 -3.85 -18.86
CA LYS A 251 -5.21 -2.89 -18.60
C LYS A 251 -5.07 -1.55 -19.33
N GLY A 252 -3.98 -1.37 -20.08
CA GLY A 252 -3.71 -0.13 -20.82
C GLY A 252 -3.44 1.07 -19.91
N ILE A 253 -2.84 0.85 -18.74
CA ILE A 253 -2.51 1.91 -17.77
C ILE A 253 -1.16 2.52 -18.12
N GLY A 254 -1.03 3.84 -17.96
CA GLY A 254 0.23 4.54 -18.22
C GLY A 254 1.38 4.10 -17.32
N ILE A 255 2.61 4.34 -17.78
CA ILE A 255 3.87 3.97 -17.09
C ILE A 255 3.98 4.53 -15.66
N TRP A 256 3.25 5.60 -15.37
CA TRP A 256 3.17 6.26 -14.06
C TRP A 256 2.75 5.28 -12.95
N PHE A 257 1.97 4.25 -13.27
CA PHE A 257 1.50 3.26 -12.30
C PHE A 257 2.62 2.41 -11.70
N ILE A 258 3.69 2.16 -12.46
CA ILE A 258 4.87 1.44 -11.99
C ILE A 258 5.58 2.29 -10.94
N LEU A 259 5.84 3.56 -11.26
CA LEU A 259 6.46 4.52 -10.35
C LEU A 259 5.61 4.75 -9.12
N PHE A 260 4.29 4.85 -9.28
CA PHE A 260 3.35 4.94 -8.17
C PHE A 260 3.54 3.77 -7.21
N ASN A 261 3.52 2.52 -7.67
CA ASN A 261 3.67 1.37 -6.79
C ASN A 261 5.02 1.30 -6.06
N ILE A 262 6.09 1.83 -6.65
CA ILE A 262 7.42 1.85 -6.03
C ILE A 262 7.55 3.00 -5.02
N LEU A 263 7.10 4.20 -5.39
CA LEU A 263 7.28 5.44 -4.62
C LEU A 263 6.18 5.71 -3.58
N SER A 264 5.07 4.97 -3.65
CA SER A 264 3.97 5.08 -2.70
C SER A 264 3.99 3.95 -1.68
N GLY A 265 3.49 4.21 -0.48
CA GLY A 265 3.54 3.26 0.63
C GLY A 265 4.95 3.21 1.23
N GLY A 266 5.08 2.56 2.38
CA GLY A 266 6.37 2.26 3.00
C GLY A 266 7.21 1.21 2.25
N LEU A 267 7.04 1.00 0.95
CA LEU A 267 7.71 -0.08 0.20
C LEU A 267 9.23 0.11 0.15
N LEU A 268 9.72 1.29 -0.24
CA LEU A 268 11.15 1.56 -0.27
C LEU A 268 11.76 1.52 1.13
N PHE A 269 11.08 2.15 2.10
CA PHE A 269 11.52 2.14 3.49
C PHE A 269 11.58 0.71 4.06
N GLY A 270 10.52 -0.06 3.88
CA GLY A 270 10.42 -1.45 4.30
C GLY A 270 11.45 -2.34 3.60
N ALA A 271 11.66 -2.17 2.30
CA ALA A 271 12.67 -2.92 1.55
C ALA A 271 14.09 -2.66 2.05
N VAL A 272 14.45 -1.41 2.32
CA VAL A 272 15.83 -1.01 2.65
C VAL A 272 16.19 -1.21 4.12
N PHE A 273 15.24 -1.02 5.03
CA PHE A 273 15.53 -1.04 6.46
C PHE A 273 14.94 -2.25 7.20
N MET A 274 13.80 -2.77 6.75
CA MET A 274 13.05 -3.78 7.52
C MET A 274 13.18 -5.18 6.95
N ALA A 275 13.19 -5.31 5.62
CA ALA A 275 13.38 -6.59 4.92
C ALA A 275 14.84 -7.06 4.91
N THR A 276 15.79 -6.18 5.25
CA THR A 276 17.23 -6.51 5.33
C THR A 276 17.73 -6.69 6.76
N ASP A 277 16.83 -6.86 7.73
CA ASP A 277 17.21 -7.16 9.11
C ASP A 277 18.03 -8.48 9.14
N PRO A 278 19.30 -8.44 9.61
CA PRO A 278 20.22 -9.57 9.49
C PRO A 278 19.76 -10.82 10.24
N VAL A 279 18.87 -10.69 11.23
CA VAL A 279 18.43 -11.83 12.05
C VAL A 279 17.26 -12.59 11.41
N THR A 280 16.34 -11.86 10.79
CA THR A 280 15.07 -12.40 10.29
C THR A 280 15.13 -12.84 8.82
N THR A 281 16.19 -12.47 8.13
CA THR A 281 16.40 -12.70 6.70
C THR A 281 17.05 -14.07 6.40
N PRO A 282 16.74 -14.72 5.25
CA PRO A 282 17.44 -15.93 4.83
C PRO A 282 18.96 -15.77 4.69
N ILE A 283 19.70 -16.83 5.05
CA ILE A 283 21.17 -16.81 5.06
C ILE A 283 21.72 -16.94 3.64
N THR A 284 21.12 -17.83 2.85
CA THR A 284 21.61 -18.17 1.50
C THR A 284 21.29 -17.09 0.46
N ARG A 285 22.15 -16.99 -0.56
CA ARG A 285 22.02 -16.05 -1.67
C ARG A 285 20.72 -16.22 -2.47
N ARG A 286 20.29 -17.46 -2.69
CA ARG A 286 19.06 -17.78 -3.43
C ARG A 286 17.82 -17.60 -2.56
N GLY A 287 17.90 -18.00 -1.29
CA GLY A 287 16.82 -17.78 -0.32
C GLY A 287 16.46 -16.29 -0.18
N GLN A 288 17.46 -15.41 -0.22
CA GLN A 288 17.28 -13.94 -0.22
C GLN A 288 16.52 -13.40 -1.43
N VAL A 289 16.78 -13.96 -2.61
CA VAL A 289 16.04 -13.56 -3.83
C VAL A 289 14.61 -14.06 -3.75
N ILE A 290 14.41 -15.32 -3.38
CA ILE A 290 13.10 -15.96 -3.18
C ILE A 290 12.26 -15.18 -2.16
N SER A 291 12.84 -14.81 -1.00
CA SER A 291 12.14 -14.04 0.02
C SER A 291 11.67 -12.69 -0.50
N GLY A 292 12.51 -11.96 -1.23
CA GLY A 292 12.09 -10.67 -1.79
C GLY A 292 11.00 -10.80 -2.86
N ILE A 293 11.05 -11.81 -3.73
CA ILE A 293 9.96 -12.06 -4.70
C ILE A 293 8.64 -12.38 -3.98
N LEU A 294 8.69 -13.23 -2.94
CA LEU A 294 7.52 -13.54 -2.12
C LEU A 294 6.96 -12.29 -1.41
N MET A 295 7.82 -11.45 -0.83
CA MET A 295 7.40 -10.18 -0.24
C MET A 295 6.67 -9.29 -1.27
N GLY A 296 7.17 -9.22 -2.51
CA GLY A 296 6.55 -8.44 -3.60
C GLY A 296 5.17 -8.95 -3.99
N ILE A 297 5.05 -10.26 -4.21
CA ILE A 297 3.77 -10.91 -4.52
C ILE A 297 2.75 -10.65 -3.42
N ILE A 298 3.13 -10.86 -2.16
CA ILE A 298 2.23 -10.67 -1.01
C ILE A 298 1.86 -9.18 -0.87
N THR A 299 2.80 -8.26 -1.06
CA THR A 299 2.54 -6.82 -0.95
C THR A 299 1.54 -6.36 -2.00
N MET A 300 1.73 -6.77 -3.25
CA MET A 300 0.80 -6.43 -4.34
C MET A 300 -0.55 -7.14 -4.16
N GLY A 301 -0.55 -8.39 -3.69
CA GLY A 301 -1.78 -9.09 -3.34
C GLY A 301 -2.60 -8.32 -2.29
N ILE A 302 -1.97 -7.86 -1.21
CA ILE A 302 -2.66 -7.10 -0.17
C ILE A 302 -3.18 -5.77 -0.73
N ARG A 303 -2.35 -5.02 -1.49
CA ARG A 303 -2.73 -3.71 -2.04
C ARG A 303 -3.99 -3.71 -2.92
N TYR A 304 -4.25 -4.79 -3.65
CA TYR A 304 -5.28 -4.83 -4.69
C TYR A 304 -6.36 -5.91 -4.48
N LEU A 305 -6.12 -6.90 -3.62
CA LEU A 305 -7.10 -7.96 -3.33
C LEU A 305 -7.75 -7.79 -1.95
N THR A 306 -7.23 -6.90 -1.10
CA THR A 306 -7.72 -6.71 0.26
C THR A 306 -8.03 -5.23 0.52
N PRO A 307 -8.96 -4.90 1.43
CA PRO A 307 -9.27 -3.51 1.77
C PRO A 307 -8.14 -2.79 2.50
N LEU A 308 -7.03 -3.47 2.81
CA LEU A 308 -5.86 -2.87 3.44
C LEU A 308 -4.99 -2.19 2.37
N PRO A 309 -4.86 -0.85 2.43
CA PRO A 309 -4.16 -0.09 1.41
C PRO A 309 -2.66 -0.38 1.41
N GLU A 310 -2.07 -0.75 2.55
CA GLU A 310 -0.64 -1.02 2.68
C GLU A 310 -0.35 -2.49 3.03
N GLY A 311 0.51 -3.14 2.23
CA GLY A 311 0.85 -4.56 2.38
C GLY A 311 2.27 -4.87 2.85
N VAL A 312 3.12 -3.86 3.03
CA VAL A 312 4.57 -4.04 3.26
C VAL A 312 4.86 -4.64 4.64
N LEU A 313 4.21 -4.13 5.68
CA LEU A 313 4.37 -4.62 7.05
C LEU A 313 4.01 -6.10 7.16
N ILE A 314 2.85 -6.48 6.63
CA ILE A 314 2.33 -7.85 6.71
C ILE A 314 3.17 -8.79 5.85
N SER A 315 3.59 -8.36 4.66
CA SER A 315 4.42 -9.19 3.77
C SER A 315 5.77 -9.54 4.38
N ILE A 316 6.44 -8.57 5.02
CA ILE A 316 7.72 -8.82 5.71
C ILE A 316 7.52 -9.79 6.87
N LEU A 317 6.48 -9.62 7.70
CA LEU A 317 6.23 -10.53 8.82
C LEU A 317 5.90 -11.96 8.36
N ILE A 318 5.08 -12.13 7.32
CA ILE A 318 4.79 -13.45 6.75
C ILE A 318 6.06 -14.13 6.25
N VAL A 319 6.91 -13.39 5.52
CA VAL A 319 8.15 -13.97 4.99
C VAL A 319 9.18 -14.25 6.09
N ASN A 320 9.20 -13.47 7.17
CA ASN A 320 10.01 -13.78 8.36
C ASN A 320 9.64 -15.14 8.97
N ILE A 321 8.34 -15.47 9.06
CA ILE A 321 7.88 -16.80 9.52
C ILE A 321 8.36 -17.90 8.56
N ILE A 322 8.24 -17.67 7.26
CA ILE A 322 8.57 -18.65 6.22
C ILE A 322 10.10 -18.81 6.05
N THR A 323 10.90 -17.87 6.55
CA THR A 323 12.37 -17.86 6.38
C THR A 323 13.05 -19.13 6.90
N ILE A 324 12.55 -19.74 7.98
CA ILE A 324 13.07 -21.02 8.49
C ILE A 324 12.94 -22.12 7.42
N PHE A 325 11.79 -22.20 6.76
CA PHE A 325 11.54 -23.15 5.68
C PHE A 325 12.40 -22.85 4.45
N ILE A 326 12.52 -21.57 4.07
CA ILE A 326 13.38 -21.13 2.95
C ILE A 326 14.84 -21.52 3.21
N ASN A 327 15.33 -21.33 4.44
CA ASN A 327 16.70 -21.70 4.81
C ASN A 327 16.90 -23.22 4.71
N LYS A 328 15.99 -24.02 5.30
CA LYS A 328 16.08 -25.50 5.24
C LYS A 328 16.07 -26.01 3.81
N LEU A 329 15.19 -25.46 2.97
CA LEU A 329 15.10 -25.81 1.55
C LEU A 329 16.37 -25.38 0.80
N SER A 330 16.83 -24.15 0.99
CA SER A 330 17.99 -23.60 0.29
C SER A 330 19.30 -24.32 0.64
N VAL A 331 19.47 -24.75 1.89
CA VAL A 331 20.64 -25.53 2.32
C VAL A 331 20.61 -26.92 1.69
N LYS A 332 19.47 -27.62 1.72
CA LYS A 332 19.33 -28.95 1.10
C LYS A 332 19.56 -28.93 -0.42
N LEU A 333 19.25 -27.81 -1.06
CA LEU A 333 19.40 -27.61 -2.49
C LEU A 333 20.72 -26.92 -2.90
N TYR A 334 21.63 -26.69 -1.94
CA TYR A 334 22.88 -25.99 -2.20
C TYR A 334 23.70 -26.69 -3.31
N ASP A 335 23.82 -28.03 -3.22
CA ASP A 335 24.54 -28.83 -4.20
C ASP A 335 23.70 -29.15 -5.45
N LYS A 336 22.36 -29.11 -5.34
CA LYS A 336 21.42 -29.45 -6.42
C LYS A 336 21.00 -28.23 -7.23
N LYS A 337 21.95 -27.67 -8.01
CA LYS A 337 21.74 -26.43 -8.78
C LYS A 337 20.53 -26.47 -9.73
N ASN A 338 20.30 -27.58 -10.44
CA ASN A 338 19.18 -27.69 -11.40
C ASN A 338 17.82 -27.56 -10.72
N ILE A 339 17.60 -28.29 -9.62
CA ILE A 339 16.35 -28.26 -8.84
C ILE A 339 16.11 -26.86 -8.26
N SER A 340 17.17 -26.24 -7.76
CA SER A 340 17.08 -24.87 -7.24
C SER A 340 16.71 -23.85 -8.31
N ASN A 341 17.16 -24.03 -9.57
CA ASN A 341 16.78 -23.16 -10.68
C ASN A 341 15.31 -23.37 -11.05
N ILE A 342 14.82 -24.62 -11.06
CA ILE A 342 13.41 -24.94 -11.32
C ILE A 342 12.51 -24.25 -10.29
N ILE A 343 12.86 -24.28 -9.00
CA ILE A 343 12.08 -23.62 -7.95
C ILE A 343 12.07 -22.10 -8.15
N LEU A 344 13.22 -21.51 -8.50
CA LEU A 344 13.29 -20.07 -8.76
C LEU A 344 12.41 -19.67 -9.95
N ILE A 345 12.44 -20.46 -11.04
CA ILE A 345 11.58 -20.27 -12.20
C ILE A 345 10.11 -20.40 -11.81
N GLY A 346 9.75 -21.39 -10.99
CA GLY A 346 8.39 -21.57 -10.49
C GLY A 346 7.87 -20.37 -9.69
N ILE A 347 8.73 -19.74 -8.86
CA ILE A 347 8.37 -18.53 -8.11
C ILE A 347 8.24 -17.31 -9.02
N ILE A 348 9.06 -17.19 -10.07
CA ILE A 348 8.91 -16.14 -11.07
C ILE A 348 7.61 -16.33 -11.86
N LEU A 349 7.26 -17.57 -12.22
CA LEU A 349 5.99 -17.89 -12.84
C LEU A 349 4.81 -17.54 -11.94
N LEU A 350 4.91 -17.84 -10.64
CA LEU A 350 3.89 -17.44 -9.65
C LEU A 350 3.73 -15.92 -9.58
N CYS A 351 4.83 -15.17 -9.67
CA CYS A 351 4.81 -13.71 -9.75
C CYS A 351 4.00 -13.22 -10.96
N ILE A 352 4.23 -13.82 -12.13
CA ILE A 352 3.48 -13.52 -13.36
C ILE A 352 2.00 -13.86 -13.19
N ILE A 353 1.67 -15.06 -12.70
CA ILE A 353 0.28 -15.49 -12.48
C ILE A 353 -0.45 -14.53 -11.53
N SER A 354 0.22 -14.11 -10.45
CA SER A 354 -0.36 -13.19 -9.47
C SER A 354 -0.78 -11.85 -10.09
N SER A 355 -0.03 -11.36 -11.08
CA SER A 355 -0.35 -10.10 -11.76
C SER A 355 -1.68 -10.15 -12.54
N PHE A 356 -2.01 -11.30 -13.14
CA PHE A 356 -3.29 -11.48 -13.83
C PHE A 356 -4.46 -11.56 -12.85
N VAL A 357 -4.27 -12.20 -11.71
CA VAL A 357 -5.29 -12.26 -10.64
C VAL A 357 -5.56 -10.85 -10.11
N ILE A 358 -4.51 -10.09 -9.80
CA ILE A 358 -4.60 -8.71 -9.33
C ILE A 358 -5.25 -7.81 -10.38
N GLY A 359 -4.87 -7.96 -11.65
CA GLY A 359 -5.42 -7.16 -12.75
C GLY A 359 -6.95 -7.26 -12.85
N LYS A 360 -7.57 -8.38 -12.46
CA LYS A 360 -9.04 -8.52 -12.51
C LYS A 360 -9.76 -7.50 -11.63
N ASN A 361 -9.21 -7.16 -10.47
CA ASN A 361 -9.81 -6.21 -9.53
C ASN A 361 -9.58 -4.74 -9.91
N ILE A 362 -8.67 -4.45 -10.83
CA ILE A 362 -8.33 -3.08 -11.22
C ILE A 362 -9.30 -2.57 -12.28
N ILE A 363 -9.89 -1.41 -11.99
CA ILE A 363 -10.81 -0.69 -12.86
C ILE A 363 -10.09 0.54 -13.41
N THR A 364 -10.05 0.71 -14.74
CA THR A 364 -9.27 1.77 -15.42
C THR A 364 -10.12 2.89 -16.01
N LYS A 365 -11.43 2.68 -16.07
CA LYS A 365 -12.41 3.71 -16.41
C LYS A 365 -13.36 3.81 -15.23
N PRO A 366 -13.92 5.00 -14.92
CA PRO A 366 -15.06 5.06 -14.02
C PRO A 366 -16.08 4.03 -14.50
N LEU A 367 -16.60 3.23 -13.56
CA LEU A 367 -17.84 2.52 -13.82
C LEU A 367 -18.79 3.60 -14.31
N ASP A 368 -19.32 3.42 -15.51
CA ASP A 368 -20.33 4.32 -16.04
C ASP A 368 -21.61 4.05 -15.24
N ASP A 369 -21.66 4.57 -14.01
CA ASP A 369 -22.73 4.33 -13.03
C ASP A 369 -24.09 4.87 -13.52
N THR A 370 -24.10 5.53 -14.69
CA THR A 370 -25.28 6.00 -15.39
C THR A 370 -25.93 4.91 -16.26
N TYR A 371 -25.22 3.84 -16.63
CA TYR A 371 -25.64 2.92 -17.70
C TYR A 371 -25.09 1.49 -17.56
N GLU A 372 -25.98 0.49 -17.52
CA GLU A 372 -25.67 -0.94 -17.48
C GLU A 372 -26.62 -1.71 -18.40
N ILE A 373 -26.10 -2.62 -19.24
CA ILE A 373 -26.92 -3.51 -20.08
C ILE A 373 -27.22 -4.78 -19.29
N LEU A 374 -28.49 -5.05 -19.00
CA LEU A 374 -28.96 -6.24 -18.28
C LEU A 374 -29.13 -7.45 -19.21
N SER A 375 -29.69 -7.22 -20.41
CA SER A 375 -29.88 -8.28 -21.40
C SER A 375 -29.88 -7.71 -22.82
N LYS A 376 -29.41 -8.52 -23.77
CA LYS A 376 -29.40 -8.23 -25.21
C LYS A 376 -29.90 -9.47 -25.94
N VAL A 377 -31.09 -9.39 -26.51
CA VAL A 377 -31.73 -10.49 -27.26
C VAL A 377 -31.92 -10.05 -28.70
N LYS A 378 -31.35 -10.78 -29.64
CA LYS A 378 -31.53 -10.54 -31.08
C LYS A 378 -32.45 -11.62 -31.64
N ASP A 379 -33.59 -11.20 -32.16
CA ASP A 379 -34.58 -12.08 -32.79
C ASP A 379 -34.90 -11.55 -34.20
N GLY A 380 -34.34 -12.22 -35.21
CA GLY A 380 -34.44 -11.81 -36.61
C GLY A 380 -33.91 -10.40 -36.88
N THR A 381 -34.79 -9.52 -37.35
CA THR A 381 -34.52 -8.10 -37.64
C THR A 381 -34.66 -7.18 -36.43
N THR A 382 -35.04 -7.72 -35.28
CA THR A 382 -35.27 -6.97 -34.04
C THR A 382 -34.17 -7.24 -33.03
N THR A 383 -33.71 -6.21 -32.34
CA THR A 383 -32.77 -6.34 -31.21
C THR A 383 -33.34 -5.63 -30.00
N THR A 384 -33.58 -6.39 -28.94
CA THR A 384 -34.12 -5.88 -27.69
C THR A 384 -32.99 -5.75 -26.67
N TYR A 385 -32.86 -4.57 -26.10
CA TYR A 385 -31.98 -4.30 -24.97
C TYR A 385 -32.81 -4.05 -23.73
N GLU A 386 -32.45 -4.70 -22.62
CA GLU A 386 -32.86 -4.26 -21.30
C GLU A 386 -31.67 -3.56 -20.66
N VAL A 387 -31.86 -2.30 -20.32
CA VAL A 387 -30.82 -1.44 -19.77
C VAL A 387 -31.28 -0.85 -18.44
N LYS A 388 -30.34 -0.68 -17.53
CA LYS A 388 -30.53 -0.05 -16.24
C LYS A 388 -29.70 1.22 -16.22
N GLY A 389 -30.28 2.31 -15.76
CA GLY A 389 -29.56 3.57 -15.70
C GLY A 389 -29.92 4.43 -14.51
N MET A 390 -29.18 5.52 -14.36
CA MET A 390 -29.36 6.47 -13.28
C MET A 390 -30.51 7.43 -13.60
N GLY A 391 -31.25 7.83 -12.57
CA GLY A 391 -32.19 8.95 -12.62
C GLY A 391 -32.01 9.84 -11.40
N TYR A 392 -33.00 10.67 -11.08
CA TYR A 392 -32.94 11.56 -9.92
C TYR A 392 -32.86 10.79 -8.59
N ALA A 393 -33.52 9.63 -8.48
CA ALA A 393 -33.53 8.82 -7.26
C ALA A 393 -32.22 8.03 -7.02
N GLY A 394 -31.22 8.19 -7.89
CA GLY A 394 -29.90 7.57 -7.75
C GLY A 394 -29.69 6.35 -8.64
N LYS A 395 -28.71 5.51 -8.28
CA LYS A 395 -28.18 4.45 -9.15
C LYS A 395 -29.24 3.41 -9.50
N GLY A 396 -29.42 3.17 -10.79
CA GLY A 396 -30.29 2.11 -11.28
C GLY A 396 -31.77 2.30 -10.94
N SER A 397 -32.17 3.54 -10.73
CA SER A 397 -33.55 3.92 -10.42
C SER A 397 -34.49 3.68 -11.61
N ILE A 398 -33.98 3.57 -12.84
CA ILE A 398 -34.76 3.34 -14.05
C ILE A 398 -34.25 2.11 -14.78
N LYS A 399 -35.18 1.21 -15.14
CA LYS A 399 -34.97 0.12 -16.08
C LYS A 399 -35.77 0.38 -17.34
N LEU A 400 -35.09 0.38 -18.48
CA LEU A 400 -35.69 0.58 -19.80
C LEU A 400 -35.54 -0.68 -20.65
N LYS A 401 -36.54 -0.93 -21.48
CA LYS A 401 -36.49 -1.85 -22.61
C LYS A 401 -36.45 -1.03 -23.88
N ILE A 402 -35.37 -1.13 -24.65
CA ILE A 402 -35.17 -0.41 -25.90
C ILE A 402 -35.18 -1.43 -27.03
N ILE A 403 -36.10 -1.27 -27.97
CA ILE A 403 -36.25 -2.18 -29.12
C ILE A 403 -35.74 -1.46 -30.37
N PHE A 404 -34.84 -2.12 -31.09
CA PHE A 404 -34.34 -1.68 -32.39
C PHE A 404 -34.94 -2.54 -33.50
N THR A 405 -35.43 -1.91 -34.57
CA THR A 405 -35.85 -2.56 -35.82
C THR A 405 -35.16 -1.85 -36.99
N ASN A 406 -34.51 -2.60 -37.88
CA ASN A 406 -33.86 -2.07 -39.09
C ASN A 406 -32.97 -0.83 -38.83
N ASN A 407 -32.09 -0.90 -37.82
CA ASN A 407 -31.18 0.16 -37.36
C ASN A 407 -31.80 1.41 -36.71
N ASN A 408 -33.12 1.44 -36.50
CA ASN A 408 -33.80 2.54 -35.79
C ASN A 408 -34.41 2.04 -34.48
N ILE A 409 -34.59 2.95 -33.51
CA ILE A 409 -35.30 2.66 -32.28
C ILE A 409 -36.80 2.63 -32.61
N SER A 410 -37.45 1.49 -32.40
CA SER A 410 -38.89 1.34 -32.63
C SER A 410 -39.72 1.63 -31.40
N ASN A 411 -39.19 1.30 -30.21
CA ASN A 411 -39.92 1.46 -28.96
C ASN A 411 -38.97 1.60 -27.77
N ILE A 412 -39.38 2.40 -26.79
CA ILE A 412 -38.71 2.56 -25.49
C ILE A 412 -39.76 2.41 -24.40
N GLU A 413 -39.66 1.34 -23.61
CA GLU A 413 -40.58 1.06 -22.51
C GLU A 413 -39.84 1.15 -21.17
N VAL A 414 -40.47 1.75 -20.16
CA VAL A 414 -39.94 1.72 -18.79
C VAL A 414 -40.45 0.45 -18.11
N ILE A 415 -39.57 -0.50 -17.82
CA ILE A 415 -39.91 -1.76 -17.14
C ILE A 415 -40.19 -1.50 -15.66
N SER A 416 -39.32 -0.73 -15.01
CA SER A 416 -39.50 -0.33 -13.62
C SER A 416 -38.82 1.01 -13.34
N SER A 417 -39.44 1.82 -12.50
CA SER A 417 -38.90 3.09 -12.05
C SER A 417 -39.13 3.27 -10.55
N HIS A 418 -38.09 3.71 -9.84
CA HIS A 418 -38.15 4.17 -8.45
C HIS A 418 -38.00 5.70 -8.38
N GLU A 419 -38.36 6.38 -9.47
CA GLU A 419 -38.22 7.84 -9.62
C GLU A 419 -39.44 8.56 -9.03
N THR A 420 -39.20 9.70 -8.38
CA THR A 420 -40.27 10.59 -7.91
C THR A 420 -41.03 11.23 -9.07
N TYR A 421 -40.39 11.38 -10.23
CA TYR A 421 -40.90 12.15 -11.38
C TYR A 421 -41.33 11.30 -12.57
N THR A 422 -41.53 9.98 -12.42
CA THR A 422 -41.96 9.10 -13.52
C THR A 422 -43.24 9.58 -14.21
N ASN A 423 -44.20 10.09 -13.44
CA ASN A 423 -45.46 10.61 -13.98
C ASN A 423 -45.25 11.82 -14.91
N MET A 424 -44.22 12.64 -14.66
CA MET A 424 -43.88 13.76 -15.55
C MET A 424 -43.30 13.30 -16.89
N ILE A 425 -42.60 12.16 -16.92
CA ILE A 425 -42.05 11.57 -18.15
C ILE A 425 -43.18 11.10 -19.07
N TYR A 426 -44.18 10.40 -18.51
CA TYR A 426 -45.34 9.92 -19.28
C TYR A 426 -46.28 11.06 -19.70
N SER A 427 -46.58 12.01 -18.80
CA SER A 427 -47.46 13.15 -19.13
C SER A 427 -46.94 14.06 -20.24
N ASN A 428 -45.61 14.13 -20.42
CA ASN A 428 -44.98 14.92 -21.49
C ASN A 428 -44.69 14.13 -22.77
N ASP A 429 -45.09 12.85 -22.81
CA ASP A 429 -44.80 11.90 -23.87
C ASP A 429 -43.32 11.88 -24.30
N TYR A 430 -42.43 11.95 -23.32
CA TYR A 430 -41.02 12.24 -23.55
C TYR A 430 -40.27 11.07 -24.21
N LEU A 431 -40.70 9.83 -23.98
CA LEU A 431 -40.12 8.64 -24.62
C LEU A 431 -40.37 8.66 -26.14
N ASN A 432 -41.58 9.02 -26.58
CA ASN A 432 -41.90 9.18 -27.99
C ASN A 432 -41.12 10.35 -28.61
N LYS A 433 -40.91 11.45 -27.87
CA LYS A 433 -40.05 12.56 -28.32
C LYS A 433 -38.60 12.15 -28.53
N ILE A 434 -38.07 11.25 -27.68
CA ILE A 434 -36.73 10.67 -27.84
C ILE A 434 -36.67 9.81 -29.10
N ILE A 435 -37.68 8.95 -29.34
CA ILE A 435 -37.76 8.10 -30.54
C ILE A 435 -37.80 8.97 -31.81
N ASN A 436 -38.65 10.00 -31.83
CA ASN A 436 -38.78 10.90 -32.98
C ASN A 436 -37.50 11.71 -33.26
N ASN A 437 -36.70 12.01 -32.23
CA ASN A 437 -35.45 12.77 -32.34
C ASN A 437 -34.19 11.87 -32.26
N GLN A 438 -34.31 10.57 -32.54
CA GLN A 438 -33.21 9.60 -32.40
C GLN A 438 -31.91 9.94 -33.16
N ASN A 439 -31.96 10.85 -34.14
CA ASN A 439 -30.80 11.29 -34.92
C ASN A 439 -30.07 12.51 -34.34
N ASN A 440 -30.68 13.26 -33.42
CA ASN A 440 -30.09 14.45 -32.79
C ASN A 440 -30.69 14.67 -31.40
N LEU A 441 -30.25 13.85 -30.44
CA LEU A 441 -30.75 13.85 -29.05
C LEU A 441 -30.24 15.07 -28.24
N ASP A 442 -29.15 15.70 -28.66
CA ASP A 442 -28.59 16.88 -28.00
C ASP A 442 -29.53 18.10 -28.09
N ASN A 443 -30.22 18.26 -29.23
CA ASN A 443 -31.19 19.32 -29.45
C ASN A 443 -32.56 19.09 -28.79
N LEU A 444 -32.79 17.93 -28.15
CA LEU A 444 -34.03 17.66 -27.44
C LEU A 444 -34.01 18.31 -26.05
N ASP A 445 -34.91 19.26 -25.83
CA ASP A 445 -35.06 19.96 -24.56
C ASP A 445 -35.44 19.00 -23.42
N THR A 446 -34.83 19.19 -22.24
CA THR A 446 -35.21 18.47 -21.03
C THR A 446 -36.55 18.98 -20.48
N ILE A 447 -37.30 18.12 -19.79
CA ILE A 447 -38.56 18.51 -19.16
C ILE A 447 -38.29 19.46 -17.97
N SER A 448 -38.96 20.61 -17.95
CA SER A 448 -38.92 21.54 -16.81
C SER A 448 -39.46 20.87 -15.53
N GLY A 449 -38.70 20.91 -14.44
CA GLY A 449 -39.03 20.21 -13.19
C GLY A 449 -38.61 18.74 -13.14
N CYS A 450 -38.11 18.16 -14.24
CA CYS A 450 -37.61 16.78 -14.33
C CYS A 450 -36.26 16.72 -15.09
N THR A 451 -35.44 17.78 -14.95
CA THR A 451 -34.24 18.01 -15.78
C THR A 451 -33.20 16.91 -15.70
N TYR A 452 -32.90 16.42 -14.49
CA TYR A 452 -31.89 15.38 -14.29
C TYR A 452 -32.32 14.05 -14.88
N THR A 453 -33.53 13.59 -14.57
CA THR A 453 -34.08 12.34 -15.11
C THR A 453 -34.22 12.40 -16.63
N SER A 454 -34.68 13.52 -17.19
CA SER A 454 -34.72 13.72 -18.65
C SER A 454 -33.34 13.67 -19.30
N LYS A 455 -32.31 14.24 -18.65
CA LYS A 455 -30.93 14.20 -19.17
C LYS A 455 -30.37 12.77 -19.16
N TYR A 456 -30.52 12.05 -18.05
CA TYR A 456 -30.01 10.68 -17.96
C TYR A 456 -30.76 9.71 -18.88
N LEU A 457 -32.06 9.91 -19.13
CA LEU A 457 -32.79 9.14 -20.14
C LEU A 457 -32.20 9.30 -21.55
N LYS A 458 -31.80 10.52 -21.93
CA LYS A 458 -31.12 10.76 -23.22
C LYS A 458 -29.78 10.04 -23.27
N GLU A 459 -28.99 10.15 -22.21
CA GLU A 459 -27.67 9.52 -22.09
C GLU A 459 -27.75 7.98 -22.15
N ILE A 460 -28.75 7.37 -21.51
CA ILE A 460 -29.00 5.91 -21.58
C ILE A 460 -29.30 5.47 -23.01
N VAL A 461 -30.14 6.22 -23.72
CA VAL A 461 -30.54 5.89 -25.10
C VAL A 461 -29.38 6.07 -26.07
N GLU A 462 -28.60 7.13 -25.92
CA GLU A 462 -27.40 7.41 -26.71
C GLU A 462 -26.36 6.30 -26.54
N LYS A 463 -26.03 5.93 -25.30
CA LYS A 463 -25.10 4.82 -25.01
C LYS A 463 -25.59 3.48 -25.54
N THR A 464 -26.91 3.23 -25.49
CA THR A 464 -27.50 2.01 -26.08
C THR A 464 -27.38 2.02 -27.61
N LYS A 465 -27.55 3.17 -28.25
CA LYS A 465 -27.36 3.31 -29.70
C LYS A 465 -25.88 3.11 -30.09
N GLU A 466 -24.95 3.64 -29.30
CA GLU A 466 -23.52 3.37 -29.50
C GLU A 466 -23.17 1.88 -29.38
N ASP A 467 -23.75 1.17 -28.42
CA ASP A 467 -23.56 -0.29 -28.28
C ASP A 467 -24.20 -1.08 -29.43
N TYR A 468 -25.35 -0.63 -29.94
CA TYR A 468 -25.98 -1.26 -31.11
C TYR A 468 -25.15 -1.09 -32.40
N ASN A 469 -24.43 0.02 -32.54
CA ASN A 469 -23.59 0.30 -33.70
C ASN A 469 -22.21 -0.36 -33.65
N LYS A 470 -21.80 -0.90 -32.49
CA LYS A 470 -20.58 -1.72 -32.32
C LYS A 470 -20.86 -3.17 -32.69
#